data_AF-A0A1E5NYR9-F1
#
_entry.id   AF-A0A1E5NYR9-F1
#
_cell.length_a   1.000
_cell.length_b   1.000
_cell.length_c   1.000
_cell.angle_alpha   90.00
_cell.angle_beta   90.00
_cell.angle_gamma   90.00
#
_symmetry.space_group_name_H-M   'P 1'
#
loop_
_entity.id
_entity.type
_entity.pdbx_description
1 polymer ?
#
loop_
_entity_poly.entity_id
_entity_poly.type
_entity_poly.pdbx_seq_one_letter_code
_entity_poly.pdbx_strand_id
1 'polypeptide(L)' 'MTDDLATLNLQKINNFMATVGAEGFDQSIAEQVDRARAAQASGDTREAIAISSKVLQRLGNMERGGV' A
#
# COMPACT_ATOMS: atom_id res chain seq x y z
N MET A 1 -13.14 3.20 13.61
CA MET A 1 -11.66 3.19 13.52
C MET A 1 -11.17 2.44 12.28
N THR A 2 -11.97 2.37 11.20
CA THR A 2 -11.50 1.88 9.89
C THR A 2 -10.56 2.90 9.22
N ASP A 3 -10.78 4.18 9.47
CA ASP A 3 -9.99 5.29 8.91
C ASP A 3 -8.55 5.27 9.42
N ASP A 4 -8.36 4.90 10.69
CA ASP A 4 -7.05 4.65 11.28
C ASP A 4 -6.32 3.50 10.55
N LEU A 5 -7.03 2.42 10.21
CA LEU A 5 -6.42 1.26 9.55
C LEU A 5 -5.99 1.57 8.12
N ALA A 6 -6.81 2.29 7.34
CA ALA A 6 -6.43 2.76 6.01
C ALA A 6 -5.17 3.63 6.06
N THR A 7 -5.16 4.58 7.00
CA THR A 7 -4.04 5.51 7.22
C THR A 7 -2.76 4.76 7.60
N LEU A 8 -2.85 3.83 8.56
CA LEU A 8 -1.70 3.02 9.01
C LEU A 8 -1.16 2.15 7.87
N ASN A 9 -2.03 1.54 7.06
CA ASN A 9 -1.58 0.73 5.93
C ASN A 9 -0.85 1.58 4.89
N LEU A 10 -1.40 2.74 4.51
CA LEU A 10 -0.74 3.66 3.57
C LEU A 10 0.59 4.17 4.11
N GLN A 11 0.71 4.48 5.41
CA GLN A 11 1.98 4.84 6.02
C GLN A 11 3.02 3.74 5.91
N LYS A 12 2.66 2.48 6.19
CA LYS A 12 3.57 1.33 6.03
C LYS A 12 4.06 1.18 4.59
N ILE A 13 3.16 1.33 3.62
CA ILE A 13 3.52 1.23 2.20
C ILE A 13 4.48 2.36 1.81
N ASN A 14 4.21 3.59 2.26
CA ASN A 14 5.08 4.74 1.98
C ASN A 14 6.48 4.54 2.57
N ASN A 15 6.57 4.02 3.79
CA ASN A 15 7.84 3.70 4.42
C ASN A 15 8.60 2.62 3.63
N PHE A 16 7.89 1.62 3.11
CA PHE A 16 8.50 0.60 2.27
C PHE A 16 9.01 1.19 0.95
N MET A 17 8.20 2.00 0.26
CA MET A 17 8.60 2.75 -0.94
C MET A 17 9.85 3.60 -0.72
N ALA A 18 9.92 4.30 0.42
CA ALA A 18 11.09 5.09 0.77
C ALA A 18 12.34 4.22 1.02
N THR A 19 12.16 2.99 1.52
CA THR A 19 13.26 2.08 1.87
C THR A 19 13.85 1.36 0.66
N VAL A 20 13.01 0.75 -0.20
CA VAL A 20 13.50 -0.01 -1.36
C VAL A 20 13.67 0.83 -2.63
N GLY A 21 13.17 2.07 -2.64
CA GLY A 21 13.19 2.93 -3.82
C GLY A 21 12.17 2.52 -4.88
N ALA A 22 11.88 3.43 -5.82
CA ALA A 22 10.87 3.22 -6.87
C ALA A 22 11.19 2.03 -7.79
N GLU A 23 12.47 1.68 -7.95
CA GLU A 23 12.92 0.54 -8.76
C GLU A 23 12.52 -0.82 -8.16
N GLY A 24 12.32 -0.89 -6.83
CA GLY A 24 11.83 -2.08 -6.14
C GLY A 24 10.31 -2.30 -6.26
N PHE A 25 9.60 -1.38 -6.93
CA PHE A 25 8.16 -1.42 -7.08
C PHE A 25 7.77 -1.56 -8.55
N ASP A 26 7.04 -2.63 -8.87
CA ASP A 26 6.37 -2.73 -10.16
C ASP A 26 5.31 -1.63 -10.30
N GLN A 27 5.10 -1.13 -11.53
CA GLN A 27 4.11 -0.09 -11.83
C GLN A 27 2.72 -0.44 -11.28
N SER A 28 2.36 -1.72 -11.29
CA SER A 28 1.09 -2.22 -10.73
C SER A 28 0.93 -1.95 -9.23
N ILE A 29 2.02 -1.89 -8.47
CA ILE A 29 1.96 -1.56 -7.04
C ILE A 29 1.78 -0.06 -6.86
N ALA A 30 2.52 0.77 -7.60
CA ALA A 30 2.36 2.23 -7.55
C ALA A 30 0.91 2.65 -7.88
N GLU A 31 0.32 2.08 -8.93
CA GLU A 31 -1.09 2.34 -9.30
C GLU A 31 -2.07 1.92 -8.20
N GLN A 32 -1.82 0.81 -7.50
CA GLN A 32 -2.66 0.39 -6.38
C GLN A 32 -2.51 1.33 -5.17
N VAL A 33 -1.31 1.85 -4.91
CA VAL A 33 -1.10 2.84 -3.85
C VAL A 33 -1.85 4.14 -4.15
N ASP A 34 -1.80 4.63 -5.38
CA ASP A 34 -2.57 5.81 -5.80
C ASP A 34 -4.09 5.59 -5.67
N ARG A 35 -4.60 4.42 -6.09
CA ARG A 35 -6.01 4.08 -5.90
C ARG A 35 -6.42 4.02 -4.44
N ALA A 36 -5.59 3.44 -3.57
CA ALA A 36 -5.87 3.41 -2.13
C ALA A 36 -5.91 4.81 -1.51
N ARG A 37 -5.04 5.72 -1.96
CA ARG A 37 -5.04 7.14 -1.54
C ARG A 37 -6.30 7.86 -2.02
N ALA A 38 -6.71 7.66 -3.27
CA ALA A 38 -7.91 8.26 -3.83
C ALA A 38 -9.18 7.76 -3.12
N ALA A 39 -9.26 6.46 -2.83
CA ALA A 39 -10.35 5.87 -2.06
C ALA A 39 -10.42 6.47 -0.65
N GLN A 40 -9.28 6.58 0.05
CA GLN A 40 -9.22 7.21 1.38
C GLN A 40 -9.66 8.68 1.34
N ALA A 41 -9.18 9.45 0.36
CA ALA A 41 -9.53 10.86 0.20
C ALA A 41 -11.03 11.07 -0.13
N SER A 42 -11.66 10.09 -0.78
CA SER A 42 -13.08 10.09 -1.11
C SER A 42 -13.97 9.58 0.04
N GLY A 43 -13.38 9.15 1.16
CA GLY A 43 -14.10 8.55 2.28
C GLY A 43 -14.49 7.08 2.06
N ASP A 44 -14.02 6.43 0.99
CA ASP A 44 -14.19 5.00 0.77
C ASP A 44 -13.13 4.20 1.52
N THR A 45 -13.23 4.28 2.85
CA THR A 45 -12.26 3.70 3.77
C THR A 45 -12.17 2.18 3.64
N ARG A 46 -13.26 1.50 3.24
CA ARG A 46 -13.25 0.05 3.01
C ARG A 46 -12.44 -0.32 1.78
N GLU A 47 -12.63 0.39 0.67
CA GLU A 47 -11.82 0.17 -0.53
C GLU A 47 -10.34 0.49 -0.26
N ALA A 48 -10.07 1.59 0.46
CA ALA A 48 -8.70 1.96 0.86
C ALA A 48 -8.01 0.86 1.68
N ILE A 49 -8.71 0.26 2.66
CA ILE A 49 -8.18 -0.88 3.45
C ILE A 49 -7.93 -2.10 2.56
N ALA A 50 -8.87 -2.44 1.68
CA ALA A 50 -8.77 -3.62 0.83
C ALA A 50 -7.56 -3.54 -0.11
N ILE A 51 -7.40 -2.39 -0.80
CA ILE A 51 -6.29 -2.18 -1.72
C ILE A 51 -4.96 -2.13 -0.96
N SER A 52 -4.88 -1.33 0.12
CA SER A 52 -3.64 -1.18 0.89
C SER A 52 -3.19 -2.48 1.56
N SER A 53 -4.11 -3.30 2.06
CA SER A 53 -3.79 -4.62 2.64
C SER A 53 -3.22 -5.58 1.59
N LYS A 54 -3.77 -5.57 0.37
CA LYS A 54 -3.27 -6.37 -0.75
C LYS A 54 -1.87 -5.95 -1.18
N VAL A 55 -1.60 -4.64 -1.20
CA VAL A 55 -0.26 -4.12 -1.46
C VAL A 55 0.72 -4.58 -0.38
N LEU A 56 0.37 -4.45 0.90
CA LEU A 56 1.22 -4.92 2.01
C LEU A 56 1.50 -6.43 1.93
N GLN A 57 0.52 -7.27 1.56
CA GLN A 57 0.77 -8.69 1.34
C GLN A 57 1.79 -8.93 0.20
N ARG A 58 1.69 -8.19 -0.91
CA ARG A 58 2.66 -8.31 -2.00
C ARG A 58 4.06 -7.87 -1.56
N LEU A 59 4.16 -6.77 -0.81
CA LEU A 59 5.44 -6.28 -0.27
C LEU A 59 6.08 -7.29 0.68
N GLY A 60 5.30 -7.85 1.62
CA GLY A 60 5.80 -8.89 2.53
C GLY A 60 6.19 -10.19 1.82
N ASN A 61 5.61 -10.49 0.66
CA ASN A 61 6.04 -11.61 -0.18
C ASN A 61 7.35 -11.29 -0.93
N MET A 62 7.59 -10.03 -1.31
CA MET A 62 8.87 -9.62 -1.90
C MET A 62 10.01 -9.65 -0.87
N GLU A 63 9.77 -9.24 0.38
CA GLU A 63 10.76 -9.37 1.47
C GLU A 63 11.14 -10.83 1.77
N ARG A 64 10.17 -11.76 1.73
CA ARG A 64 10.45 -13.19 2.00
C ARG A 64 10.93 -13.97 0.78
N GLY A 65 10.64 -13.49 -0.43
CA GLY A 65 11.01 -14.12 -1.69
C GLY A 65 12.30 -13.55 -2.32
N GLY A 66 12.94 -12.60 -1.64
CA GLY A 66 14.30 -12.17 -1.98
C GLY A 66 15.26 -13.35 -1.87
N VAL A 67 15.90 -13.66 -2.99
CA VAL A 67 16.92 -14.70 -3.19
C VAL A 67 18.01 -14.74 -2.12
#